data_AF-A0AAV4HD10-F1
#
_entry.id   AF-A0AAV4HD10-F1
#
_cell.length_a   1.000
_cell.length_b   1.000
_cell.length_c   1.000
_cell.angle_alpha   90.00
_cell.angle_beta   90.00
_cell.angle_gamma   90.00
#
_symmetry.space_group_name_H-M   'P 1'
#
loop_
_entity.id
_entity.type
_entity.pdbx_description
1 polymer ?
#
loop_
_entity_poly.entity_id
_entity_poly.type
_entity_poly.pdbx_seq_one_letter_code
_entity_poly.pdbx_strand_id
1 'polypeptide(L)'
;MAEFSQKPSLIWKVATIFLLFLTIGLFIALIVVALEREEAKRAALAKNDQMVSECGDLNPNGNTIDLSEPSNPGPFHDLTEYEMQK
;
A
#
# COMPACT_ATOMS: atom_id res chain seq x y z
N MET A 1 -52.55 -11.33 33.07
CA MET A 1 -51.20 -11.30 32.46
C MET A 1 -50.47 -10.15 33.13
N ALA A 2 -49.57 -10.43 34.07
CA ALA A 2 -48.90 -9.38 34.83
C ALA A 2 -47.75 -8.80 34.00
N GLU A 3 -47.84 -7.53 33.63
CA GLU A 3 -46.72 -6.77 33.08
C GLU A 3 -45.66 -6.58 34.17
N PHE A 4 -44.55 -7.30 34.05
CA PHE A 4 -43.37 -7.04 34.86
C PHE A 4 -42.67 -5.78 34.32
N SER A 5 -43.11 -4.61 34.79
CA SER A 5 -42.35 -3.36 34.65
C SER A 5 -41.12 -3.40 35.56
N GLN A 6 -40.09 -4.13 35.15
CA GLN A 6 -38.83 -4.26 35.86
C GLN A 6 -38.01 -2.97 35.67
N LYS A 7 -38.09 -2.05 36.63
CA LYS A 7 -37.30 -0.81 36.62
C LYS A 7 -35.81 -1.18 36.56
N PRO A 8 -35.02 -0.66 35.60
CA PRO A 8 -33.62 -1.00 35.50
C PRO A 8 -32.90 -0.56 36.77
N SER A 9 -32.17 -1.50 37.39
CA SER A 9 -31.40 -1.23 38.60
C SER A 9 -30.32 -0.18 38.32
N LEU A 10 -29.96 0.59 39.34
CA LEU A 10 -28.89 1.60 39.25
C LEU A 10 -27.60 1.03 38.66
N ILE A 11 -27.28 -0.23 39.00
CA ILE A 11 -26.13 -0.97 38.48
C ILE A 11 -26.20 -1.11 36.95
N TRP A 12 -27.38 -1.45 36.42
CA TRP A 12 -27.59 -1.56 34.97
C TRP A 12 -27.39 -0.22 34.26
N LYS A 13 -27.91 0.87 34.83
CA LYS A 13 -27.72 2.21 34.26
C LYS A 13 -26.25 2.61 34.22
N VAL A 14 -25.53 2.42 35.33
CA VAL A 14 -24.09 2.73 35.41
C VAL A 14 -23.29 1.87 34.43
N ALA A 15 -23.59 0.58 34.33
CA ALA A 15 -22.93 -0.31 33.38
C ALA A 15 -23.16 0.11 31.92
N THR A 16 -24.38 0.49 31.55
CA THR A 16 -24.68 0.96 30.19
C THR A 16 -23.96 2.26 29.86
N ILE A 17 -23.87 3.21 30.80
CA ILE A 17 -23.17 4.47 30.60
C ILE A 17 -21.66 4.21 30.41
N PHE A 18 -21.08 3.37 31.26
CA PHE A 18 -19.66 3.00 31.15
C PHE A 18 -19.35 2.31 29.81
N LEU A 19 -20.18 1.34 29.40
CA LEU A 19 -20.04 0.69 28.11
C LEU A 19 -20.17 1.66 26.94
N LEU A 20 -21.08 2.62 27.02
CA LEU A 20 -21.27 3.63 25.98
C LEU A 20 -20.04 4.53 25.82
N PHE A 21 -19.41 4.95 26.90
CA PHE A 21 -18.15 5.70 26.81
C PHE A 21 -17.02 4.84 26.22
N LEU A 22 -16.95 3.57 26.61
CA LEU A 22 -15.92 2.65 26.12
C LEU A 22 -16.06 2.39 24.61
N THR A 23 -17.29 2.20 24.12
CA THR A 23 -17.55 2.01 22.69
C THR A 23 -17.28 3.27 21.88
N ILE A 24 -17.66 4.45 22.38
CA ILE A 24 -17.34 5.73 21.73
C ILE A 24 -15.83 5.94 21.64
N GLY A 25 -15.10 5.72 22.74
CA GLY A 25 -13.65 5.84 22.76
C GLY A 25 -12.96 4.89 21.78
N LEU A 26 -13.40 3.62 21.75
CA LEU A 26 -12.89 2.63 20.80
C LEU A 26 -13.19 3.03 19.35
N PHE A 27 -14.39 3.55 19.08
CA PHE A 27 -14.79 3.97 17.75
C PHE A 27 -13.93 5.12 17.21
N ILE A 28 -13.63 6.12 18.05
CA ILE A 28 -12.74 7.23 17.69
C ILE A 28 -11.33 6.71 17.39
N ALA A 29 -10.80 5.81 18.23
CA ALA A 29 -9.48 5.21 18.00
C ALA A 29 -9.41 4.46 16.66
N LEU A 30 -10.44 3.70 16.31
CA LEU A 30 -10.51 3.00 15.03
C LEU A 30 -10.56 3.96 13.84
N ILE A 31 -11.27 5.09 13.95
CA ILE A 31 -11.30 6.11 12.90
C ILE A 31 -9.90 6.68 12.66
N VAL A 32 -9.18 7.04 13.72
CA VAL A 32 -7.82 7.59 13.61
C VAL A 32 -6.89 6.59 12.91
N VAL A 33 -6.90 5.33 13.34
CA VAL A 33 -6.09 4.27 12.70
C VAL A 33 -6.49 4.06 11.24
N ALA A 34 -7.78 4.14 10.90
CA ALA A 34 -8.24 4.01 9.53
C ALA A 34 -7.75 5.17 8.65
N LEU A 35 -7.76 6.40 9.16
CA LEU A 35 -7.27 7.57 8.44
C LEU A 35 -5.77 7.48 8.16
N GLU A 36 -4.97 7.13 9.18
CA GLU A 36 -3.52 6.93 9.01
C GLU A 36 -3.20 5.82 8.01
N ARG A 37 -3.99 4.74 8.00
CA ARG A 37 -3.81 3.63 7.06
C ARG A 37 -4.09 4.05 5.62
N GLU A 38 -5.07 4.91 5.39
CA GLU A 38 -5.37 5.43 4.04
C GLU A 38 -4.27 6.39 3.56
N GLU A 39 -3.71 7.22 4.45
CA GLU A 39 -2.56 8.06 4.11
C GLU A 39 -1.31 7.22 3.79
N ALA A 40 -1.02 6.20 4.59
CA ALA A 40 0.10 5.28 4.34
C ALA A 40 -0.08 4.52 3.01
N LYS A 41 -1.30 4.09 2.68
CA LYS A 41 -1.60 3.46 1.39
C LYS A 41 -1.41 4.43 0.22
N ARG A 42 -1.88 5.67 0.33
CA ARG A 42 -1.69 6.69 -0.70
C ARG A 42 -0.21 7.03 -0.90
N ALA A 43 0.55 7.15 0.18
CA ALA A 43 2.00 7.36 0.12
C ALA A 43 2.74 6.16 -0.50
N ALA A 44 2.31 4.93 -0.19
CA ALA A 44 2.88 3.72 -0.79
C ALA A 44 2.52 3.57 -2.28
N LEU A 45 1.34 4.03 -2.70
CA LEU A 45 0.92 4.02 -4.09
C LEU A 45 1.67 5.09 -4.91
N ALA A 46 1.82 6.30 -4.37
CA ALA A 46 2.63 7.35 -4.98
C ALA A 46 4.11 6.93 -5.14
N LYS A 47 4.63 6.11 -4.23
CA LYS A 47 5.99 5.54 -4.33
C LYS A 47 6.10 4.47 -5.43
N ASN A 48 5.03 3.78 -5.79
CA ASN A 48 5.02 2.83 -6.92
C ASN A 48 4.87 3.52 -8.27
N ASP A 49 4.17 4.66 -8.36
CA ASP A 49 4.16 5.49 -9.57
C ASP A 49 5.49 6.22 -9.81
N GLN A 50 6.33 6.31 -8.78
CA GLN A 50 7.75 6.64 -8.91
C GLN A 50 8.60 5.36 -9.12
N MET A 51 8.09 4.42 -9.92
CA MET A 51 8.93 3.51 -10.66
C MET A 51 9.67 4.38 -11.68
N VAL A 52 10.85 4.89 -11.27
CA VAL A 52 11.84 5.36 -12.24
C VAL A 52 11.92 4.22 -13.25
N SER A 53 11.54 4.50 -14.49
CA SER A 53 11.74 3.58 -15.59
C SER A 53 13.25 3.45 -15.77
N GLU A 54 13.91 2.65 -14.92
CA GLU A 54 15.31 2.30 -15.10
C GLU A 54 15.48 1.58 -16.44
N CYS A 55 14.41 0.96 -16.94
CA CYS A 55 14.26 0.53 -18.31
C CYS A 55 13.67 1.68 -19.15
N GLY A 56 14.53 2.53 -19.71
CA GLY A 56 14.15 3.59 -20.62
C GLY A 56 15.39 4.27 -21.20
N ASP A 57 15.26 4.87 -22.39
CA ASP A 57 16.39 5.45 -23.13
C ASP A 57 17.08 6.61 -22.40
N LEU A 58 16.51 7.17 -21.34
CA LEU A 58 17.17 8.21 -20.55
C LEU A 58 16.98 7.97 -19.06
N ASN A 59 18.11 7.91 -18.35
CA ASN A 59 18.12 7.95 -16.89
C ASN A 59 18.01 9.40 -16.37
N PRO A 60 17.71 9.61 -15.07
CA PRO A 60 17.62 10.94 -14.47
C PRO A 60 18.92 11.78 -14.54
N ASN A 61 20.05 11.13 -14.82
CA ASN A 61 21.35 11.80 -15.01
C ASN A 61 21.55 12.26 -16.48
N GLY A 62 20.56 12.06 -17.35
CA GLY A 62 20.61 12.44 -18.77
C GLY A 62 21.43 11.49 -19.65
N ASN A 63 21.79 10.30 -19.15
CA ASN A 63 22.53 9.30 -19.92
C ASN A 63 21.57 8.26 -20.53
N THR A 64 21.93 7.76 -21.71
CA THR A 64 21.26 6.65 -22.39
C THR A 64 22.09 5.38 -22.28
N ILE A 65 21.42 4.25 -22.07
CA ILE A 65 22.05 2.94 -22.14
C ILE A 65 21.85 2.43 -23.58
N ASP A 66 22.94 2.30 -24.32
CA ASP A 66 22.92 1.62 -25.61
C ASP A 66 22.94 0.11 -25.37
N LEU A 67 21.87 -0.56 -25.80
CA LEU A 67 21.71 -2.02 -25.71
C LEU A 67 21.96 -2.71 -27.05
N SER A 68 22.50 -2.00 -28.04
CA SER A 68 22.88 -2.61 -29.31
C SER A 68 24.01 -3.61 -29.14
N GLU A 69 24.01 -4.62 -30.01
CA GLU A 69 25.07 -5.62 -30.04
C GLU A 69 26.41 -4.96 -30.43
N PRO A 70 27.51 -5.24 -29.70
CA PRO A 70 28.81 -4.70 -30.06
C PRO A 70 29.24 -5.16 -31.45
N SER A 71 29.85 -4.26 -32.22
CA SER A 71 30.34 -4.54 -33.58
C SER A 71 31.42 -5.63 -33.65
N ASN A 72 32.07 -5.95 -32.53
CA ASN A 72 33.03 -7.04 -32.43
C ASN A 72 32.84 -7.78 -31.10
N PRO A 73 31.97 -8.80 -31.07
CA PRO A 73 31.68 -9.55 -29.86
C PRO A 73 32.86 -10.45 -29.45
N GLY A 74 32.90 -10.78 -28.15
CA GLY A 74 33.95 -11.65 -27.59
C GLY A 74 33.76 -13.12 -27.96
N PRO A 75 34.74 -14.01 -27.67
CA PRO A 75 34.64 -15.43 -28.03
C PRO A 75 33.55 -16.22 -27.29
N PHE A 76 32.98 -15.65 -26.23
CA PHE A 76 31.87 -16.20 -25.46
C PHE A 76 30.72 -15.20 -25.50
N HIS A 77 30.01 -15.17 -26.62
CA HIS A 77 28.78 -14.40 -26.79
C HIS A 77 27.69 -15.31 -27.36
N ASP A 78 26.44 -14.91 -27.16
CA ASP A 78 25.31 -15.52 -27.86
C ASP A 78 25.39 -15.21 -29.36
N LEU A 79 24.64 -15.92 -30.20
CA LEU A 79 24.68 -15.68 -31.65
C LEU A 79 24.28 -14.24 -31.98
N THR A 80 25.09 -13.56 -32.78
CA THR A 80 24.77 -12.23 -33.31
C THR A 80 23.61 -12.27 -34.28
N GLU A 81 22.94 -11.13 -34.51
CA GLU A 81 21.89 -11.03 -35.54
C GLU A 81 22.39 -11.47 -36.93
N TYR A 82 23.66 -11.16 -37.24
CA TYR A 82 24.32 -11.56 -38.48
C TYR A 82 24.53 -13.08 -38.57
N GLU A 83 24.94 -13.71 -37.47
CA GLU A 83 25.15 -15.16 -37.40
C GLU A 83 23.84 -15.96 -37.48
N MET A 84 22.72 -15.40 -36.99
CA MET A 84 21.41 -16.04 -37.10
C MET A 84 20.82 -16.03 -38.52
N GLN A 85 21.27 -15.13 -39.40
CA GLN A 85 20.78 -15.01 -40.78
C GLN A 85 21.49 -15.94 -41.78
N LYS A 86 22.53 -16.63 -41.34
CA LYS A 86 23.41 -17.45 -42.17
C LYS A 86 23.01 -18.93 -42.15
#